data_AF-A0A838F0H9-F1
#
_entry.id   AF-A0A838F0H9-F1
#
_cell.length_a   1.000
_cell.length_b   1.000
_cell.length_c   1.000
_cell.angle_alpha   90.00
_cell.angle_beta   90.00
_cell.angle_gamma   90.00
#
_symmetry.space_group_name_H-M   'P 1'
#
loop_
_entity.id
_entity.type
_entity.pdbx_description
1 polymer ?
#
loop_
_entity_poly.entity_id
_entity_poly.type
_entity_poly.pdbx_seq_one_letter_code
_entity_poly.pdbx_strand_id
1 'polypeptide(L)' 'MNTPINRDALIAEYRTLIHHAVEESEAEQKLNSKLQVIFKAAQYDGLHESIISNLIDQEIPKKPTTQAA' A
#
# COMPACT_ATOMS: atom_id res chain seq x y z
N MET A 1 -22.67 -12.10 15.53
CA MET A 1 -22.41 -10.65 15.70
C MET A 1 -21.47 -10.25 14.57
N ASN A 2 -21.94 -9.50 13.58
CA ASN A 2 -21.04 -8.93 12.57
C ASN A 2 -20.45 -7.67 13.20
N THR A 3 -19.25 -7.79 13.75
CA THR A 3 -18.48 -6.63 14.19
C THR A 3 -18.31 -5.72 12.97
N PRO A 4 -18.69 -4.43 13.02
CA PRO A 4 -18.38 -3.54 11.93
C PRO A 4 -16.86 -3.59 11.74
N ILE A 5 -16.42 -3.92 10.52
CA ILE A 5 -15.01 -3.84 10.16
C ILE A 5 -14.58 -2.42 10.54
N ASN A 6 -13.67 -2.31 11.51
CA ASN A 6 -13.18 -1.02 11.93
C ASN A 6 -12.25 -0.51 10.83
N ARG A 7 -12.79 0.35 9.97
CA ARG A 7 -12.10 0.87 8.78
C ARG A 7 -10.75 1.47 9.14
N ASP A 8 -10.62 2.12 10.30
CA ASP A 8 -9.34 2.68 10.77
C ASP A 8 -8.31 1.60 11.11
N ALA A 9 -8.74 0.48 11.70
CA ALA A 9 -7.86 -0.67 11.96
C ALA A 9 -7.40 -1.31 10.63
N LEU A 10 -8.31 -1.44 9.67
CA LEU A 10 -8.01 -1.96 8.34
C LEU A 10 -7.00 -1.06 7.61
N ILE A 11 -7.18 0.27 7.68
CA ILE A 11 -6.22 1.24 7.12
C ILE A 11 -4.84 1.09 7.76
N ALA A 12 -4.76 0.94 9.09
CA ALA A 12 -3.49 0.77 9.80
C ALA A 12 -2.77 -0.54 9.42
N GLU A 13 -3.53 -1.62 9.24
CA GLU A 13 -3.01 -2.92 8.79
C GLU A 13 -2.43 -2.81 7.37
N TYR A 14 -3.21 -2.27 6.43
CA TYR A 14 -2.76 -2.08 5.06
C TYR A 14 -1.57 -1.13 4.93
N ARG A 15 -1.50 -0.09 5.77
CA ARG A 15 -0.32 0.78 5.85
C ARG A 15 0.93 -0.01 6.23
N THR A 16 0.84 -0.87 7.24
CA THR A 16 1.95 -1.72 7.68
C THR A 16 2.40 -2.68 6.57
N LEU A 17 1.45 -3.28 5.86
CA LEU A 17 1.74 -4.17 4.72
C LEU A 17 2.47 -3.44 3.59
N ILE A 18 2.03 -2.22 3.26
CA ILE A 18 2.69 -1.39 2.24
C ILE A 18 4.10 -1.01 2.69
N HIS A 19 4.28 -0.60 3.96
CA HIS A 19 5.58 -0.27 4.52
C HIS A 19 6.57 -1.43 4.41
N HIS A 20 6.17 -2.62 4.87
CA HIS A 20 7.00 -3.81 4.76
C HIS A 20 7.30 -4.17 3.31
N ALA A 21 6.32 -4.04 2.40
CA ALA A 21 6.55 -4.29 0.98
C ALA A 21 7.61 -3.35 0.41
N VAL A 22 7.62 -2.08 0.82
CA VAL A 22 8.65 -1.09 0.43
C VAL A 22 10.01 -1.43 1.02
N GLU A 23 10.09 -1.76 2.32
CA GLU A 23 11.35 -2.10 3.00
C GLU A 23 12.00 -3.39 2.46
N GLU A 24 11.20 -4.43 2.20
CA GLU A 24 11.70 -5.72 1.70
C GLU A 24 12.07 -5.68 0.21
N SER A 25 11.58 -4.70 -0.55
CA SER A 25 11.75 -4.70 -2.00
C SER A 25 13.00 -3.95 -2.42
N GLU A 26 14.07 -4.71 -2.65
CA GLU A 26 15.31 -4.18 -3.24
C GLU A 26 15.13 -3.74 -4.71
N ALA A 27 14.12 -4.29 -5.40
CA ALA A 27 13.84 -4.03 -6.82
C ALA A 27 12.42 -3.47 -7.03
N GLU A 28 12.32 -2.39 -7.80
CA GLU A 28 11.07 -1.68 -8.08
C GLU A 28 10.00 -2.57 -8.75
N GLN A 29 10.40 -3.47 -9.64
CA GLN A 29 9.45 -4.40 -10.27
C GLN A 29 8.80 -5.34 -9.25
N LYS A 30 9.57 -5.84 -8.28
CA LYS A 30 9.05 -6.70 -7.20
C LYS A 30 8.13 -5.91 -6.27
N LEU A 31 8.50 -4.66 -5.97
CA LEU A 31 7.66 -3.75 -5.19
C LEU A 31 6.31 -3.54 -5.88
N ASN A 32 6.30 -3.22 -7.18
CA ASN A 32 5.06 -2.96 -7.92
C ASN A 32 4.12 -4.19 -7.92
N SER A 33 4.67 -5.40 -8.09
CA SER A 33 3.88 -6.63 -7.97
C SER A 33 3.30 -6.83 -6.57
N LYS A 34 4.07 -6.59 -5.50
CA LYS A 34 3.57 -6.68 -4.11
C LYS A 34 2.46 -5.66 -3.84
N LEU A 35 2.65 -4.41 -4.27
CA LEU A 35 1.66 -3.34 -4.10
C LEU A 35 0.36 -3.63 -4.84
N GLN A 36 0.42 -4.22 -6.05
CA GLN A 36 -0.78 -4.66 -6.76
C GLN A 36 -1.58 -5.75 -6.02
N VAL A 37 -0.88 -6.68 -5.36
CA VAL A 37 -1.54 -7.71 -4.55
C VAL A 37 -2.22 -7.09 -3.34
N ILE A 38 -1.50 -6.23 -2.61
CA ILE A 38 -2.03 -5.49 -1.46
C ILE A 38 -3.25 -4.66 -1.85
N PHE A 39 -3.18 -4.00 -3.00
CA PHE A 39 -4.26 -3.19 -3.54
C PHE A 39 -5.53 -3.99 -3.79
N LYS A 40 -5.42 -5.16 -4.43
CA LYS A 40 -6.58 -6.03 -4.68
C LYS A 40 -7.16 -6.60 -3.38
N ALA A 41 -6.32 -6.96 -2.42
CA ALA A 41 -6.77 -7.44 -1.11
C ALA A 41 -7.57 -6.35 -0.38
N ALA A 42 -7.06 -5.12 -0.35
CA ALA A 42 -7.73 -4.01 0.29
C ALA A 42 -9.08 -3.67 -0.36
N GLN A 43 -9.17 -3.74 -1.69
CA GLN A 43 -10.45 -3.60 -2.40
C GLN A 43 -11.46 -4.70 -2.02
N TYR A 44 -10.99 -5.95 -1.87
CA TYR A 44 -11.84 -7.07 -1.44
C TYR A 44 -12.36 -6.88 -0.02
N ASP A 45 -11.55 -6.34 0.89
CA ASP A 45 -11.94 -6.02 2.27
C ASP A 45 -12.80 -4.74 2.40
N GLY A 46 -13.09 -4.07 1.28
CA GLY A 46 -13.98 -2.92 1.23
C GLY A 46 -13.29 -1.56 1.41
N LEU A 47 -11.96 -1.48 1.30
CA LEU A 47 -11.27 -0.20 1.21
C LEU A 47 -11.39 0.40 -0.18
N HIS A 48 -11.68 1.70 -0.20
CA HIS A 48 -11.74 2.44 -1.45
C HIS A 48 -10.35 2.59 -2.07
N GLU A 49 -10.26 2.43 -3.38
CA GLU A 49 -9.04 2.58 -4.18
C GLU A 49 -8.24 3.85 -3.83
N SER A 50 -8.93 4.97 -3.64
CA SER A 50 -8.31 6.26 -3.32
C SER A 50 -7.57 6.25 -1.98
N ILE A 51 -8.05 5.48 -1.00
CA ILE A 51 -7.38 5.37 0.30
C ILE A 51 -6.09 4.60 0.13
N ILE A 52 -6.15 3.47 -0.56
CA ILE A 52 -5.00 2.58 -0.74
C ILE A 52 -3.94 3.27 -1.59
N SER A 53 -4.34 3.96 -2.67
CA SER A 53 -3.41 4.76 -3.47
C SER A 53 -2.71 5.83 -2.63
N ASN A 54 -3.43 6.52 -1.76
CA ASN A 54 -2.84 7.52 -0.86
C ASN A 54 -1.86 6.89 0.15
N LEU A 55 -2.18 5.71 0.70
CA LEU A 55 -1.25 4.97 1.55
C LEU A 55 0.03 4.59 0.79
N ILE A 56 -0.10 4.11 -0.45
CA ILE A 56 1.04 3.78 -1.29
C ILE A 56 1.91 5.02 -1.56
N ASP A 57 1.30 6.15 -1.91
CA ASP A 57 2.00 7.43 -2.16
C ASP A 57 2.73 7.98 -0.91
N GLN A 58 2.22 7.70 0.29
CA GLN A 58 2.83 8.12 1.55
C GLN A 58 4.01 7.24 1.95
N GLU A 59 3.93 5.94 1.69
CA GLU A 59 4.91 4.96 2.15
C GLU A 59 6.03 4.72 1.12
N ILE A 60 5.77 4.89 -0.19
CA ILE A 60 6.85 4.92 -1.17
C ILE A 60 7.62 6.22 -0.96
N PRO A 61 8.90 6.16 -0.55
CA PRO A 61 9.70 7.37 -0.48
C PRO A 61 9.71 7.97 -1.88
N LYS A 62 9.23 9.21 -2.01
CA LYS A 62 9.38 10.03 -3.21
C LYS A 62 10.87 10.19 -3.42
N LYS A 63 11.51 9.20 -4.07
CA LYS A 63 12.87 9.35 -4.55
C LYS A 63 12.84 10.66 -5.33
N PRO A 64 13.71 11.64 -5.04
CA PRO A 64 13.91 12.71 -5.98
C PRO A 64 14.20 12.00 -7.29
N THR A 65 13.37 12.28 -8.28
CA THR A 65 13.58 11.79 -9.63
C THR A 65 14.90 12.44 -10.03
N THR A 66 16.01 11.73 -9.82
CA THR A 66 17.25 12.02 -10.54
C THR A 66 16.93 11.67 -11.96
N GLN A 67 16.32 12.64 -12.63
CA GLN A 67 16.33 12.78 -14.06
C GLN A 67 17.82 12.87 -14.40
N ALA A 68 18.42 11.74 -14.72
CA ALA A 68 19.69 11.73 -15.42
C ALA A 68 19.39 12.37 -16.78
N ALA A 69 19.76 13.63 -16.92
CA ALA A 69 19.89 14.36 -18.17
C ALA A 69 21.28 14.98 -18.19
#